data_AF-A0A3R7W877-F1
#
_entry.id   AF-A0A3R7W877-F1
#
_cell.length_a   1.000
_cell.length_b   1.000
_cell.length_c   1.000
_cell.angle_alpha   90.00
_cell.angle_beta   90.00
_cell.angle_gamma   90.00
#
_symmetry.space_group_name_H-M   'P 1'
#
loop_
_entity.id
_entity.type
_entity.pdbx_description
1 polymer ?
#
loop_
_entity_poly.entity_id
_entity_poly.type
_entity_poly.pdbx_seq_one_letter_code
_entity_poly.pdbx_strand_id
1 'polypeptide(L)' 'MAQLPLDLQFISAADRDDFIIGESNRLATSWIDRWPDWPGQYRILNLVGPAGRGKSTLDRVWR' A
#
# COMPACT_ATOMS: atom_id res chain seq x y z
N MET A 1 7.55 -5.23 38.51
CA MET A 1 7.19 -5.20 37.07
C MET A 1 8.17 -6.10 36.35
N ALA A 2 7.69 -7.21 35.77
CA ALA A 2 8.51 -8.10 34.95
C ALA A 2 8.00 -8.03 33.51
N GLN A 3 8.90 -7.98 32.53
CA GLN A 3 8.55 -7.99 31.11
C GLN A 3 8.03 -9.38 30.72
N LEU A 4 6.89 -9.43 30.03
CA LEU A 4 6.37 -10.66 29.47
C LEU A 4 7.08 -10.95 28.13
N PRO A 5 7.70 -12.12 27.95
CA PRO A 5 8.22 -12.51 26.64
C PRO A 5 7.04 -12.73 25.70
N LEU A 6 6.93 -11.86 24.70
CA LEU A 6 5.97 -11.99 23.61
C LEU A 6 6.71 -12.51 22.39
N ASP A 7 6.33 -13.69 21.91
CA ASP A 7 6.83 -14.23 20.65
C ASP A 7 6.09 -13.54 19.49
N LEU A 8 6.54 -12.31 19.18
CA LEU A 8 6.03 -11.52 18.07
C LEU A 8 6.76 -11.93 16.79
N GLN A 9 6.25 -12.96 16.14
CA GLN A 9 6.78 -13.39 14.85
C GLN A 9 6.59 -12.27 13.82
N PHE A 10 7.69 -11.87 13.17
CA PHE A 10 7.64 -10.92 12.07
C PHE A 10 7.17 -11.64 10.81
N ILE A 11 5.88 -11.53 10.50
CA ILE A 11 5.32 -12.00 9.25
C ILE A 11 5.44 -10.87 8.23
N SER A 12 6.23 -11.10 7.18
CA SER A 12 6.40 -10.14 6.10
C SER A 12 5.17 -10.15 5.19
N ALA A 13 4.23 -9.26 5.46
CA ALA A 13 3.13 -8.91 4.56
C ALA A 13 3.65 -8.05 3.41
N ALA A 14 4.23 -8.68 2.38
CA ALA A 14 4.75 -7.99 1.19
C ALA A 14 3.80 -8.08 -0.01
N ASP A 15 2.79 -8.94 0.06
CA ASP A 15 1.88 -9.20 -1.04
C ASP A 15 0.65 -8.29 -0.99
N ARG A 16 0.01 -8.13 -2.15
CA ARG A 16 -1.20 -7.31 -2.32
C ARG A 16 -2.34 -7.70 -1.39
N ASP A 17 -2.50 -8.99 -1.15
CA ASP A 17 -3.58 -9.51 -0.32
C ASP A 17 -3.41 -9.16 1.16
N ASP A 18 -2.19 -8.80 1.58
CA ASP A 18 -1.89 -8.40 2.96
C ASP A 18 -1.97 -6.87 3.18
N PHE A 19 -2.22 -6.08 2.13
CA PHE A 19 -2.31 -4.63 2.25
C PHE A 19 -3.66 -4.19 2.80
N ILE A 20 -3.64 -3.57 3.99
CA ILE A 20 -4.87 -3.10 4.64
C ILE A 20 -5.43 -1.87 3.91
N ILE A 21 -6.57 -2.06 3.25
CA ILE A 21 -7.32 -0.98 2.59
C ILE A 21 -8.23 -0.29 3.61
N GLY A 22 -7.97 0.98 3.86
CA GLY A 22 -8.77 1.86 4.71
C GLY A 22 -9.24 3.09 3.93
N GLU A 23 -10.02 3.95 4.58
CA GLU A 23 -10.52 5.18 3.96
C GLU A 23 -9.39 6.07 3.38
N SER A 24 -8.25 6.11 4.06
CA SER A 24 -7.10 6.95 3.71
C SER A 24 -6.36 6.52 2.44
N ASN A 25 -6.47 5.26 2.01
CA ASN A 25 -5.75 4.73 0.84
C ASN A 25 -6.66 4.14 -0.24
N ARG A 26 -7.96 3.96 0.04
CA ARG A 26 -8.95 3.39 -0.88
C ARG A 26 -8.92 4.00 -2.28
N LEU A 27 -8.85 5.33 -2.37
CA LEU A 27 -8.82 6.01 -3.66
C LEU A 27 -7.57 5.65 -4.47
N ALA A 28 -6.39 5.71 -3.84
CA ALA A 28 -5.13 5.35 -4.47
C ALA A 28 -5.17 3.89 -4.96
N THR A 29 -5.58 2.97 -4.10
CA THR A 29 -5.66 1.54 -4.42
C THR A 29 -6.62 1.28 -5.59
N SER A 30 -7.81 1.91 -5.58
CA SER A 30 -8.79 1.74 -6.66
C SER A 30 -8.29 2.24 -8.02
N TRP A 31 -7.39 3.22 -8.02
CA TRP A 31 -6.78 3.71 -9.25
C TRP A 31 -5.68 2.76 -9.73
N ILE A 32 -4.83 2.26 -8.83
CA ILE A 32 -3.79 1.30 -9.20
C ILE A 32 -4.43 0.03 -9.80
N ASP A 33 -5.51 -0.46 -9.21
CA ASP A 33 -6.25 -1.65 -9.65
C ASP A 33 -6.89 -1.53 -11.04
N ARG A 34 -7.09 -0.31 -11.54
CA ARG A 34 -7.59 -0.09 -12.90
C ARG A 34 -6.54 -0.29 -13.98
N TRP A 35 -5.27 -0.46 -13.64
CA TRP A 35 -4.27 -0.78 -14.66
C TRP A 35 -4.68 -2.07 -15.39
N PRO A 36 -4.64 -2.13 -16.73
CA PRO A 36 -4.07 -1.17 -17.68
C PRO A 36 -5.02 -0.11 -18.26
N ASP A 37 -6.26 -0.03 -17.79
CA ASP A 37 -7.35 0.81 -18.31
C ASP A 37 -7.30 2.28 -17.85
N TRP A 38 -6.11 2.78 -17.54
CA TRP A 38 -5.95 4.18 -17.14
C TRP A 38 -6.26 5.13 -18.31
N PRO A 39 -7.01 6.23 -18.06
CA PRO A 39 -7.36 7.19 -19.09
C PRO A 39 -6.15 8.04 -19.49
N GLY A 40 -6.17 8.54 -20.72
CA GLY A 40 -5.14 9.43 -21.26
C GLY A 40 -4.25 8.77 -22.31
N GLN A 41 -3.48 9.60 -23.01
CA GLN A 41 -2.56 9.14 -24.06
C GLN A 41 -1.39 8.31 -23.49
N TYR A 42 -1.00 8.58 -22.25
CA TYR A 42 0.06 7.88 -21.54
C TYR A 42 -0.51 7.26 -20.26
N ARG A 43 -0.17 6.00 -19.98
CA ARG A 43 -0.63 5.30 -18.78
C ARG A 43 0.25 5.64 -17.58
N ILE A 44 0.00 6.79 -16.98
CA ILE A 44 0.77 7.31 -15.84
C ILE A 44 -0.18 7.68 -14.70
N LEU A 45 0.10 7.20 -13.49
CA LEU A 45 -0.60 7.57 -12.27
C LEU A 45 0.36 8.23 -11.29
N ASN A 46 0.00 9.42 -10.79
CA ASN A 46 0.79 10.15 -9.80
C ASN A 46 0.16 10.01 -8.40
N LEU A 47 0.87 9.37 -7.47
CA LEU A 47 0.48 9.31 -6.06
C LEU A 47 1.18 10.42 -5.27
N VAL A 48 0.42 11.44 -4.86
CA VAL A 48 0.95 12.63 -4.18
C VAL A 48 0.43 12.71 -2.75
N GLY A 49 1.31 13.06 -1.81
CA GLY A 49 0.93 13.31 -0.43
C GLY A 49 2.14 13.49 0.49
N PRO A 50 1.94 13.91 1.75
CA PRO A 50 3.01 14.14 2.72
C PRO A 50 3.93 12.93 2.94
N ALA A 51 5.15 13.17 3.44
CA ALA A 51 6.06 12.11 3.84
C ALA A 51 5.43 11.20 4.91
N GLY A 52 5.77 9.90 4.92
CA GLY A 52 5.26 8.95 5.91
C GLY A 52 3.78 8.56 5.76
N ARG A 53 3.20 8.70 4.56
CA ARG A 53 1.79 8.33 4.25
C ARG A 53 1.64 7.06 3.42
N GLY A 54 2.60 6.15 3.49
CA GLY A 54 2.48 4.81 2.86
C GLY A 54 2.63 4.74 1.33
N LYS A 55 3.02 5.83 0.65
CA LYS A 55 3.24 5.83 -0.81
C LYS A 55 4.27 4.78 -1.27
N SER A 56 5.39 4.65 -0.55
CA SER A 56 6.43 3.66 -0.85
C SER A 56 5.98 2.22 -0.55
N THR A 57 5.06 2.04 0.40
CA THR A 57 4.45 0.74 0.67
C THR A 57 3.53 0.35 -0.48
N LEU A 58 2.69 1.27 -0.96
CA LEU A 58 1.82 1.05 -2.12
C LEU A 58 2.62 0.64 -3.37
N ASP A 59 3.74 1.32 -3.65
CA ASP A 59 4.63 0.96 -4.77
C ASP A 59 5.19 -0.47 -4.64
N ARG A 60 5.66 -0.85 -3.44
CA ARG A 60 6.20 -2.20 -3.21
C ARG A 60 5.19 -3.31 -3.41
N VAL A 61 3.96 -3.09 -2.99
CA VAL A 61 2.90 -4.10 -2.98
C VAL A 61 2.33 -4.38 -4.38
N TRP A 62 2.39 -3.39 -5.29
CA TRP A 62 1.88 -3.50 -6.67
C TRP A 62 2.98 -3.67 -7.74
N ARG A 63 4.17 -4.13 -7.32
CA ARG A 63 5.30 -4.38 -8.23
C ARG A 63 5.10 -5.58 -9.14
#